data_AF-A0A6B0SXW5-F1
#
_entry.id   AF-A0A6B0SXW5-F1
#
_cell.length_a   1.000
_cell.length_b   1.000
_cell.length_c   1.000
_cell.angle_alpha   90.00
_cell.angle_beta   90.00
_cell.angle_gamma   90.00
#
_symmetry.space_group_name_H-M   'P 1'
#
loop_
_entity.id
_entity.type
_entity.pdbx_description
1 polymer ?
#
loop_
_entity_poly.entity_id
_entity_poly.type
_entity_poly.pdbx_seq_one_letter_code
_entity_poly.pdbx_strand_id
1 'polypeptide(L)'
;MAVGTRTVLALLGGVVLTVGVYLHATERESAGYAVMALGFATAAGWAFLGMELARRGEASVPANTYLSGGAAAVTLAMYFGMRARGIARGE
;
A
#
# COMPACT_ATOMS: atom_id res chain seq x y z
N MET A 1 22.94 -6.23 13.21
CA MET A 1 22.14 -6.34 11.97
C MET A 1 21.56 -4.98 11.68
N ALA A 2 22.04 -4.28 10.65
CA ALA A 2 21.41 -3.02 10.24
C ALA A 2 20.00 -3.35 9.75
N VAL A 3 18.98 -2.80 10.39
CA VAL A 3 17.59 -2.89 9.92
C VAL A 3 17.57 -2.13 8.59
N GLY A 4 17.72 -2.86 7.48
CA GLY A 4 17.70 -2.27 6.15
C GLY A 4 16.39 -1.52 5.95
N THR A 5 16.41 -0.44 5.17
CA THR A 5 15.21 0.34 4.82
C THR A 5 14.03 -0.55 4.39
N ARG A 6 14.30 -1.67 3.70
CA ARG A 6 13.30 -2.70 3.34
C ARG A 6 12.52 -3.25 4.56
N THR A 7 13.17 -3.46 5.70
CA THR A 7 12.55 -3.98 6.93
C THR A 7 11.72 -2.91 7.63
N VAL A 8 12.20 -1.67 7.72
CA VAL A 8 11.42 -0.53 8.28
C VAL A 8 10.14 -0.32 7.48
N LEU A 9 10.22 -0.43 6.15
CA LEU A 9 9.08 -0.23 5.26
C LEU A 9 8.09 -1.40 5.28
N ALA A 10 8.56 -2.65 5.42
CA ALA A 10 7.68 -3.80 5.64
C ALA A 10 6.89 -3.66 6.94
N LEU A 11 7.53 -3.13 7.99
CA LEU A 11 6.86 -2.81 9.25
C LEU A 11 5.84 -1.69 9.07
N LEU A 12 6.16 -0.60 8.35
CA LEU A 12 5.18 0.46 8.06
C LEU A 12 3.99 -0.04 7.23
N GLY A 13 4.24 -0.85 6.20
CA GLY A 13 3.17 -1.48 5.42
C GLY A 13 2.27 -2.37 6.28
N GLY A 14 2.86 -3.20 7.13
CA GLY A 14 2.12 -4.04 8.09
C GLY A 14 1.32 -3.22 9.10
N VAL A 15 1.89 -2.13 9.62
CA VAL A 15 1.21 -1.22 10.55
C VAL A 15 0.01 -0.55 9.88
N VAL A 16 0.17 -0.01 8.67
CA VAL A 16 -0.95 0.65 7.96
C VAL A 16 -2.08 -0.34 7.67
N LEU A 17 -1.75 -1.58 7.29
CA LEU A 17 -2.75 -2.61 7.03
C LEU A 17 -3.47 -3.04 8.32
N THR A 18 -2.73 -3.18 9.43
CA THR A 18 -3.27 -3.50 10.75
C THR A 18 -4.21 -2.40 11.26
N VAL A 19 -3.80 -1.14 11.13
CA VAL A 19 -4.62 0.02 11.53
C VAL A 19 -5.86 0.15 10.64
N GLY A 20 -5.74 -0.11 9.34
CA GLY A 20 -6.88 -0.10 8.41
C GLY A 20 -7.93 -1.15 8.79
N VAL A 21 -7.50 -2.38 9.10
CA VAL A 21 -8.40 -3.46 9.55
C VAL A 21 -9.05 -3.12 10.90
N TYR A 22 -8.28 -2.61 11.86
CA TYR A 22 -8.79 -2.21 13.17
C TYR A 22 -9.87 -1.12 13.04
N LEU A 23 -9.61 -0.08 12.25
CA LEU A 23 -10.55 1.02 12.07
C LEU A 23 -11.85 0.57 11.38
N HIS A 24 -11.73 -0.31 10.38
CA HIS A 24 -12.90 -0.92 9.74
C HIS A 24 -13.72 -1.74 10.75
N ALA A 25 -13.08 -2.47 11.66
CA ALA A 25 -13.76 -3.22 12.72
C ALA A 25 -14.45 -2.35 13.79
N THR A 26 -14.08 -1.07 13.91
CA THR A 26 -14.64 -0.13 14.91
C THR A 26 -15.81 0.74 14.40
N GLU A 27 -16.55 0.26 13.39
CA GLU A 27 -17.67 0.98 12.74
C GLU A 27 -17.30 2.33 12.09
N ARG A 28 -16.01 2.64 11.97
CA ARG A 28 -15.49 3.82 11.26
C ARG A 28 -15.17 3.46 9.81
N GLU A 29 -16.19 3.02 9.09
CA GLU A 29 -16.03 2.35 7.80
C GLU A 29 -15.32 3.23 6.74
N SER A 30 -15.69 4.51 6.62
CA SER A 30 -15.04 5.46 5.70
C SER A 30 -13.57 5.68 6.02
N ALA A 31 -13.23 5.83 7.31
CA ALA A 31 -11.86 6.02 7.78
C ALA A 31 -11.02 4.75 7.58
N GLY A 32 -11.59 3.56 7.83
CA GLY A 32 -10.94 2.28 7.59
C GLY A 32 -10.53 2.11 6.12
N TYR A 33 -11.45 2.37 5.18
CA TYR A 33 -11.14 2.33 3.75
C TYR A 33 -10.14 3.41 3.33
N ALA A 34 -10.19 4.62 3.91
CA ALA A 34 -9.21 5.66 3.61
C ALA A 34 -7.79 5.24 4.03
N VAL A 35 -7.65 4.57 5.19
CA VAL A 35 -6.36 4.05 5.66
C VAL A 35 -5.88 2.88 4.80
N MET A 36 -6.77 1.98 4.39
CA MET A 36 -6.40 0.92 3.42
C MET A 36 -5.92 1.51 2.10
N ALA A 37 -6.60 2.54 1.57
CA ALA A 37 -6.20 3.23 0.36
C ALA A 37 -4.79 3.84 0.47
N LEU A 38 -4.48 4.46 1.61
CA LEU A 38 -3.15 4.99 1.91
C LEU A 38 -2.09 3.88 1.97
N GLY A 39 -2.41 2.73 2.56
CA GLY A 39 -1.51 1.57 2.60
C GLY A 39 -1.16 1.07 1.22
N PHE A 40 -2.15 0.91 0.36
CA PHE A 40 -1.94 0.48 -1.02
C PHE A 40 -1.24 1.55 -1.88
N ALA A 41 -1.53 2.83 -1.68
CA ALA A 41 -0.81 3.91 -2.36
C ALA A 41 0.68 3.92 -1.98
N THR A 42 0.98 3.70 -0.70
CA THR A 42 2.36 3.56 -0.21
C THR A 42 3.04 2.34 -0.82
N ALA A 43 2.35 1.20 -0.89
CA ALA A 43 2.86 -0.02 -1.51
C ALA A 43 3.14 0.17 -3.01
N ALA A 44 2.29 0.90 -3.74
CA ALA A 44 2.50 1.25 -5.13
C ALA A 44 3.76 2.11 -5.33
N GLY A 45 3.95 3.14 -4.52
CA GLY A 45 5.17 3.95 -4.54
C GLY A 45 6.44 3.10 -4.36
N TRP A 46 6.40 2.13 -3.45
CA TRP A 46 7.51 1.21 -3.24
C TRP A 46 7.75 0.24 -4.37
N ALA A 47 6.69 -0.24 -5.00
CA ALA A 47 6.80 -1.08 -6.17
C ALA A 47 7.57 -0.35 -7.29
N PHE A 48 7.26 0.93 -7.56
CA PHE A 48 7.99 1.70 -8.57
C PHE A 48 9.45 1.99 -8.19
N LEU A 49 9.73 2.27 -6.92
CA LEU A 49 11.12 2.45 -6.45
C LEU A 49 11.91 1.13 -6.52
N GLY A 50 11.29 0.01 -6.17
CA GLY A 50 11.88 -1.33 -6.30
C GLY A 50 12.11 -1.70 -7.76
N MET A 51 11.21 -1.33 -8.66
CA MET A 51 11.36 -1.49 -10.10
C MET A 51 12.58 -0.74 -10.63
N GLU A 52 12.80 0.49 -10.17
CA GLU A 52 13.97 1.30 -10.56
C GLU A 52 15.27 0.67 -10.05
N LEU A 53 15.32 0.20 -8.80
CA LEU A 53 16.47 -0.55 -8.28
C LEU A 53 16.73 -1.83 -9.08
N ALA A 54 15.67 -2.56 -9.44
CA ALA A 54 15.79 -3.77 -10.25
C ALA A 54 16.35 -3.50 -11.65
N ARG A 55 15.95 -2.39 -12.27
CA ARG A 55 16.51 -1.95 -13.58
C ARG A 55 18.00 -1.61 -13.51
N ARG A 56 18.48 -1.15 -12.35
CA ARG A 56 19.90 -0.87 -12.08
C ARG A 56 20.70 -2.10 -11.67
N GLY A 57 20.05 -3.27 -11.53
CA GLY A 57 20.70 -4.49 -11.05
C GLY A 57 20.92 -4.56 -9.54
N GLU A 58 20.32 -3.64 -8.76
CA GLU A 58 20.50 -3.52 -7.30
C GLU A 58 19.42 -4.27 -6.49
N ALA A 59 18.47 -4.92 -7.17
CA ALA A 59 17.46 -5.77 -6.56
C ALA A 59 17.54 -7.21 -7.11
N SER A 60 17.34 -8.18 -6.22
CA SER A 60 17.28 -9.61 -6.56
C SER A 60 15.96 -10.00 -7.24
N VAL A 61 14.94 -9.16 -7.16
CA VAL A 61 13.61 -9.39 -7.71
C VAL A 61 13.49 -8.71 -9.08
N PRO A 62 12.94 -9.38 -10.12
CA PRO A 62 12.76 -8.78 -11.43
C PRO A 62 11.85 -7.54 -11.42
N ALA A 63 12.17 -6.55 -12.26
CA ALA A 63 11.38 -5.33 -12.42
C ALA A 63 9.89 -5.60 -12.75
N ASN A 64 9.59 -6.66 -13.51
CA ASN A 64 8.21 -7.02 -13.86
C ASN A 64 7.38 -7.47 -12.65
N THR A 65 8.00 -8.07 -11.64
CA THR A 65 7.33 -8.45 -10.39
C THR A 65 6.93 -7.20 -9.61
N TYR A 66 7.81 -6.19 -9.58
CA TYR A 66 7.46 -4.89 -9.01
C TYR A 66 6.35 -4.20 -9.80
N LEU A 67 6.42 -4.20 -11.14
CA LEU A 67 5.38 -3.57 -11.96
C LEU A 67 3.99 -4.18 -11.74
N SER A 68 3.90 -5.51 -11.72
CA SER A 68 2.62 -6.22 -11.49
C SER A 68 2.08 -5.98 -10.08
N GLY A 69 2.93 -6.05 -9.05
CA GLY A 69 2.53 -5.71 -7.67
C GLY A 69 2.13 -4.24 -7.51
N GLY A 70 2.85 -3.33 -8.18
CA GLY A 70 2.54 -1.90 -8.19
C GLY A 70 1.21 -1.60 -8.85
N ALA A 71 0.91 -2.22 -9.99
CA ALA A 71 -0.38 -2.09 -10.66
C ALA A 71 -1.54 -2.54 -9.77
N ALA A 72 -1.41 -3.72 -9.14
CA ALA A 72 -2.41 -4.21 -8.20
C ALA A 72 -2.61 -3.26 -7.00
N ALA A 73 -1.51 -2.73 -6.45
CA ALA A 73 -1.55 -1.77 -5.36
C ALA A 73 -2.24 -0.45 -5.78
N VAL A 74 -1.96 0.08 -6.97
CA VAL A 74 -2.66 1.27 -7.49
C VAL A 74 -4.17 1.00 -7.63
N THR A 75 -4.56 -0.13 -8.20
CA THR A 75 -5.98 -0.50 -8.36
C THR A 75 -6.69 -0.57 -7.01
N LEU A 76 -6.09 -1.22 -6.02
CA LEU A 76 -6.66 -1.33 -4.67
C LEU A 76 -6.71 0.02 -3.96
N ALA A 77 -5.67 0.85 -4.11
CA ALA A 77 -5.65 2.21 -3.56
C ALA A 77 -6.82 3.05 -4.12
N MET A 78 -7.05 2.98 -5.43
CA MET A 78 -8.18 3.67 -6.07
C MET A 78 -9.52 3.12 -5.59
N TYR A 79 -9.69 1.79 -5.57
CA TYR A 79 -10.92 1.14 -5.13
C TYR A 79 -11.31 1.57 -3.71
N PHE A 80 -10.40 1.42 -2.75
CA PHE A 80 -10.67 1.79 -1.36
C PHE A 80 -10.81 3.29 -1.18
N GLY A 81 -10.05 4.09 -1.93
CA GLY A 81 -10.16 5.55 -1.89
C GLY A 81 -11.47 6.08 -2.46
N MET A 82 -12.07 5.37 -3.43
CA MET A 82 -13.42 5.68 -3.93
C MET A 82 -14.49 5.26 -2.94
N ARG A 83 -14.39 4.05 -2.37
CA ARG A 83 -15.34 3.57 -1.33
C ARG A 83 -15.34 4.48 -0.10
N ALA A 84 -14.17 4.88 0.38
CA ALA A 84 -14.04 5.81 1.50
C ALA A 84 -14.76 7.14 1.23
N ARG A 85 -14.59 7.68 0.02
CA ARG A 85 -15.23 8.93 -0.40
C ARG A 85 -16.74 8.79 -0.57
N GLY A 86 -17.22 7.68 -1.13
CA GLY A 86 -18.65 7.42 -1.28
C GLY A 86 -19.36 7.37 0.06
N ILE A 87 -18.82 6.58 1.01
CA ILE A 87 -19.39 6.47 2.36
C ILE A 87 -19.33 7.82 3.09
N ALA A 88 -18.24 8.58 2.95
CA ALA A 88 -18.14 9.91 3.55
C ALA A 88 -19.16 10.92 2.98
N ARG A 89 -19.70 10.68 1.78
CA ARG A 89 -20.73 11.48 1.13
C ARG A 89 -22.16 10.96 1.36
N GLY A 90 -22.31 9.80 2.02
CA GLY A 90 -23.61 9.16 2.24
C GLY A 90 -24.13 8.37 1.03
N GLU A 91 -23.25 7.92 0.14
CA GLU A 91 -23.55 7.08 -1.03
C GLU A 91 -23.51 5.57 -0.71
#